data_AF-A0A497J005-F1
#
_entry.id   AF-A0A497J005-F1
#
_cell.length_a   1.000
_cell.length_b   1.000
_cell.length_c   1.000
_cell.angle_alpha   90.00
_cell.angle_beta   90.00
_cell.angle_gamma   90.00
#
_symmetry.space_group_name_H-M   'P 1'
#
loop_
_entity.id
_entity.type
_entity.pdbx_description
1 polymer ?
#
loop_
_entity_poly.entity_id
_entity_poly.type
_entity_poly.pdbx_seq_one_letter_code
_entity_poly.pdbx_strand_id
1 'polypeptide(L)'
;MSWRKLVLFLLALVLLTTLSSSEIMFTGSCIEAQNLGIKEVFLPPGNHYVYLDLHIVSDVEARAVITFKARDQLSWFLISAQYAQQRADLAADLEKFIADILWVDSKAIKRRGIEIDVEKWEIWLIVDVNLSSSTSISKKGREIQVCLRDPLYEGLYEGVVGWIDQINVSVAEGLKIIGTSPSENIVDFSENSVLWVIPSAERASPSYCLNIRLKGFALPSWVLVVISFIILLLLYLILSKKLRKPSEKYFLSL
;
A
#
# COMPACT_ATOMS: atom_id res chain seq x y z
N MET A 1 4.72 23.33 -40.27
CA MET A 1 5.95 22.72 -39.73
C MET A 1 6.57 21.81 -40.79
N SER A 2 7.90 21.80 -40.94
CA SER A 2 8.55 20.85 -41.86
C SER A 2 8.55 19.46 -41.22
N TRP A 3 8.38 18.41 -42.04
CA TRP A 3 8.34 17.01 -41.60
C TRP A 3 9.57 16.61 -40.75
N ARG A 4 10.72 17.25 -41.00
CA ARG A 4 11.95 17.08 -40.21
C ARG A 4 11.77 17.45 -38.73
N LYS A 5 10.97 18.47 -38.40
CA LYS A 5 10.72 18.87 -37.01
C LYS A 5 9.77 17.90 -36.29
N LEU A 6 8.87 17.25 -37.02
CA LEU A 6 7.93 16.27 -36.46
C LEU A 6 8.64 14.95 -36.13
N VAL A 7 9.53 14.50 -37.01
CA VAL A 7 10.34 13.28 -36.79
C VAL A 7 11.29 13.47 -35.61
N LEU A 8 11.94 14.63 -35.48
CA LEU A 8 12.81 14.93 -34.34
C LEU A 8 12.03 14.96 -33.01
N PHE A 9 10.80 15.46 -33.02
CA PHE A 9 9.95 15.48 -31.83
C PHE A 9 9.51 14.06 -31.41
N LEU A 10 9.16 13.21 -32.39
CA LEU A 10 8.80 11.81 -32.15
C LEU A 10 10.00 10.98 -31.65
N LEU A 11 11.20 11.21 -32.19
CA LEU A 11 12.42 10.51 -31.75
C LEU A 11 12.81 10.87 -30.32
N ALA A 12 12.71 12.15 -29.95
CA ALA A 12 12.93 12.59 -28.58
C ALA A 12 11.91 11.98 -27.60
N LEU A 13 10.66 11.83 -28.03
CA LEU A 13 9.60 11.22 -27.24
C LEU A 13 9.86 9.72 -27.00
N VAL A 14 10.34 8.99 -28.00
CA VAL A 14 10.71 7.56 -27.87
C VAL A 14 11.92 7.37 -26.93
N LEU A 15 12.93 8.24 -27.05
CA LEU A 15 14.10 8.21 -26.16
C LEU A 15 13.76 8.56 -24.70
N LEU A 16 12.77 9.43 -24.47
CA LEU A 16 12.26 9.72 -23.13
C LEU A 16 11.49 8.54 -22.51
N THR A 17 10.89 7.67 -23.32
CA THR A 17 10.15 6.49 -22.82
C THR A 17 11.04 5.28 -22.50
N THR A 18 12.26 5.21 -23.04
CA THR A 18 13.13 4.03 -22.89
C THR A 18 14.26 4.20 -21.87
N LEU A 19 14.58 5.42 -21.42
CA LEU A 19 15.72 5.68 -20.52
C LEU A 19 15.42 5.63 -19.01
N SER A 20 14.22 5.26 -18.56
CA SER A 20 13.88 5.27 -17.12
C SER A 20 13.93 3.89 -16.43
N SER A 21 14.80 2.98 -16.86
CA SER A 21 15.01 1.69 -16.19
C SER A 21 16.45 1.53 -15.69
N SER A 22 16.87 2.38 -14.75
CA SER A 22 17.93 2.01 -13.83
C SER A 22 17.28 1.59 -12.51
N GLU A 23 17.22 0.28 -12.29
CA GLU A 23 16.79 -0.31 -11.03
C GLU A 23 17.86 -0.01 -9.98
N ILE A 24 17.58 0.93 -9.10
CA ILE A 24 18.36 1.13 -7.88
C ILE A 24 17.59 0.42 -6.79
N MET A 25 17.97 -0.82 -6.49
CA MET A 25 17.49 -1.55 -5.31
C MET A 25 17.83 -0.74 -4.07
N PHE A 26 16.80 -0.31 -3.34
CA PHE A 26 16.93 0.38 -2.07
C PHE A 26 16.98 -0.67 -0.97
N THR A 27 18.18 -1.00 -0.49
CA THR A 27 18.37 -1.76 0.75
C THR A 27 18.41 -0.76 1.91
N GLY A 28 17.25 -0.22 2.28
CA GLY A 28 17.10 0.63 3.47
C GLY A 28 16.69 -0.21 4.66
N SER A 29 17.56 -0.34 5.66
CA SER A 29 17.22 -0.89 6.98
C SER A 29 16.41 0.13 7.77
N CYS A 30 15.26 -0.26 8.31
CA CYS A 30 14.47 0.57 9.21
C CYS A 30 15.26 0.87 10.50
N ILE A 31 15.25 2.13 10.91
CA ILE A 31 15.93 2.66 12.09
C ILE A 31 15.25 2.11 13.35
N GLU A 32 16.04 1.73 14.36
CA GLU A 32 15.56 1.29 15.68
C GLU A 32 14.76 2.42 16.37
N ALA A 33 13.53 2.10 16.79
CA ALA A 33 12.68 3.02 17.54
C ALA A 33 13.19 3.16 18.98
N GLN A 34 13.33 4.40 19.44
CA GLN A 34 13.65 4.71 20.84
C GLN A 34 12.46 4.42 21.76
N ASN A 35 12.79 3.84 22.93
CA ASN A 35 11.90 3.57 24.06
C ASN A 35 10.99 4.76 24.40
N LEU A 36 9.71 4.63 24.06
CA LEU A 36 8.61 5.39 24.69
C LEU A 36 8.10 4.53 25.83
N GLY A 37 7.95 5.06 27.05
CA GLY A 37 7.48 4.30 28.21
C GLY A 37 6.11 3.67 27.97
N ILE A 38 5.98 2.37 28.27
CA ILE A 38 4.84 1.55 27.83
C ILE A 38 4.03 1.10 29.04
N LYS A 39 2.72 1.31 28.95
CA LYS A 39 1.71 0.90 29.93
C LYS A 39 1.39 -0.57 29.66
N GLU A 40 1.31 -1.39 30.71
CA GLU A 40 0.81 -2.77 30.63
C GLU A 40 -0.61 -2.78 30.07
N VAL A 41 -0.75 -2.97 28.76
CA VAL A 41 -1.99 -3.41 28.15
C VAL A 41 -1.64 -4.20 26.91
N PHE A 42 -1.83 -5.51 26.99
CA PHE A 42 -2.52 -6.25 25.95
C PHE A 42 -2.87 -7.63 26.49
N LEU A 43 -3.92 -8.24 25.96
CA LEU A 43 -4.46 -9.56 26.32
C LEU A 43 -3.36 -10.56 26.77
N PRO A 44 -3.62 -11.41 27.79
CA PRO A 44 -2.61 -12.27 28.37
C PRO A 44 -1.84 -13.06 27.29
N PRO A 45 -0.49 -13.03 27.30
CA PRO A 45 0.32 -13.64 26.27
C PRO A 45 0.02 -15.14 26.14
N GLY A 46 0.03 -15.64 24.90
CA GLY A 46 -0.17 -17.08 24.62
C GLY A 46 -1.62 -17.58 24.62
N ASN A 47 -2.61 -16.72 24.84
CA ASN A 47 -4.04 -17.10 24.86
C ASN A 47 -4.79 -16.74 23.57
N HIS A 48 -4.14 -16.08 22.62
CA HIS A 48 -4.79 -15.62 21.40
C HIS A 48 -3.87 -15.75 20.19
N TYR A 49 -4.48 -15.59 19.03
CA TYR A 49 -3.83 -15.33 17.76
C TYR A 49 -4.12 -13.89 17.33
N VAL A 50 -3.15 -13.26 16.68
CA VAL A 50 -3.25 -11.89 16.15
C VAL A 50 -3.17 -11.93 14.64
N TYR A 51 -4.19 -11.42 13.97
CA TYR A 51 -4.23 -11.32 12.52
C TYR A 51 -4.34 -9.87 12.08
N LEU A 52 -3.52 -9.48 11.11
CA LEU A 52 -3.53 -8.16 10.49
C LEU A 52 -3.90 -8.28 9.02
N ASP A 53 -5.00 -7.68 8.62
CA ASP A 53 -5.34 -7.43 7.21
C ASP A 53 -5.13 -5.95 6.90
N LEU A 54 -4.14 -5.65 6.05
CA LEU A 54 -3.83 -4.30 5.61
C LEU A 54 -4.18 -4.14 4.12
N HIS A 55 -4.95 -3.11 3.80
CA HIS A 55 -5.22 -2.71 2.43
C HIS A 55 -4.61 -1.33 2.16
N ILE A 56 -3.57 -1.29 1.34
CA ILE A 56 -2.86 -0.06 0.98
C ILE A 56 -3.61 0.58 -0.20
N VAL A 57 -4.21 1.75 0.06
CA VAL A 57 -4.99 2.49 -0.93
C VAL A 57 -4.06 3.40 -1.76
N SER A 58 -3.12 4.06 -1.09
CA SER A 58 -2.14 4.96 -1.70
C SER A 58 -0.88 5.10 -0.84
N ASP A 59 0.03 6.00 -1.22
CA ASP A 59 1.18 6.37 -0.39
C ASP A 59 0.81 7.17 0.87
N VAL A 60 -0.44 7.59 1.02
CA VAL A 60 -0.91 8.41 2.16
C VAL A 60 -2.11 7.81 2.89
N GLU A 61 -2.66 6.69 2.40
CA GLU A 61 -3.88 6.09 2.95
C GLU A 61 -3.81 4.57 2.92
N ALA A 62 -4.16 3.96 4.05
CA ALA A 62 -4.41 2.53 4.15
C ALA A 62 -5.63 2.26 5.03
N ARG A 63 -6.19 1.06 4.88
CA ARG A 63 -7.21 0.52 5.77
C ARG A 63 -6.64 -0.71 6.46
N ALA A 64 -6.77 -0.78 7.76
CA ALA A 64 -6.32 -1.91 8.55
C ALA A 64 -7.49 -2.55 9.29
N VAL A 65 -7.49 -3.87 9.32
CA VAL A 65 -8.29 -4.68 10.23
C VAL A 65 -7.33 -5.47 11.07
N ILE A 66 -7.47 -5.36 12.38
CA ILE A 66 -6.77 -6.26 13.30
C ILE A 66 -7.77 -7.14 14.01
N THR A 67 -7.46 -8.43 14.09
CA THR A 67 -8.31 -9.44 14.71
C THR A 67 -7.52 -10.14 15.81
N PHE A 68 -8.14 -10.23 16.99
CA PHE A 68 -7.67 -11.01 18.13
C PHE A 68 -8.60 -12.20 18.31
N LYS A 69 -8.08 -13.40 18.05
CA LYS A 69 -8.82 -14.65 18.16
C LYS A 69 -8.36 -15.43 19.37
N ALA A 70 -9.26 -15.80 20.27
CA ALA A 70 -8.89 -16.69 21.37
C ALA A 70 -8.50 -18.09 20.84
N ARG A 71 -7.49 -18.72 21.46
CA ARG A 71 -7.06 -20.07 21.07
C ARG A 71 -8.07 -21.16 21.40
N ASP A 72 -8.78 -20.96 22.51
CA ASP A 72 -9.75 -21.89 23.05
C ASP A 72 -10.80 -21.16 23.91
N GLN A 73 -11.78 -21.91 24.39
CA GLN A 73 -12.88 -21.37 25.19
C GLN A 73 -12.42 -20.75 26.53
N LEU A 74 -11.36 -21.28 27.15
CA LEU A 74 -10.83 -20.74 28.40
C LEU A 74 -10.16 -19.38 28.16
N SER A 75 -9.36 -19.31 27.10
CA SER A 75 -8.73 -18.09 26.63
C SER A 75 -9.78 -17.03 26.27
N TRP A 76 -10.87 -17.44 25.62
CA TRP A 76 -12.00 -16.56 25.32
C TRP A 76 -12.64 -16.01 26.59
N PHE A 77 -12.86 -16.86 27.60
CA PHE A 77 -13.38 -16.43 28.89
C PHE A 77 -12.49 -15.37 29.54
N LEU A 78 -11.17 -15.56 29.52
CA LEU A 78 -10.21 -14.59 30.07
C LEU A 78 -10.22 -13.26 29.30
N ILE A 79 -10.15 -13.32 27.97
CA ILE A 79 -10.14 -12.15 27.08
C ILE A 79 -11.45 -11.36 27.22
N SER A 80 -12.60 -12.04 27.20
CA SER A 80 -13.92 -11.42 27.31
C SER A 80 -14.18 -10.81 28.71
N ALA A 81 -13.68 -11.44 29.78
CA ALA A 81 -13.75 -10.88 31.13
C ALA A 81 -12.93 -9.58 31.26
N GLN A 82 -11.71 -9.57 30.70
CA GLN A 82 -10.88 -8.36 30.66
C GLN A 82 -11.52 -7.26 29.80
N TYR A 83 -12.10 -7.63 28.64
CA TYR A 83 -12.86 -6.71 27.80
C TYR A 83 -14.01 -6.04 28.55
N ALA A 84 -14.80 -6.82 29.29
CA ALA A 84 -15.94 -6.31 30.04
C ALA A 84 -15.52 -5.24 31.07
N GLN A 85 -14.30 -5.33 31.61
CA GLN A 85 -13.76 -4.38 32.58
C GLN A 85 -13.15 -3.12 31.94
N GLN A 86 -12.57 -3.23 30.73
CA GLN A 86 -11.75 -2.17 30.11
C GLN A 86 -12.32 -1.66 28.77
N ARG A 87 -13.61 -1.86 28.52
CA ARG A 87 -14.26 -1.62 27.22
C ARG A 87 -13.96 -0.27 26.56
N ALA A 88 -13.86 0.82 27.34
CA ALA A 88 -13.60 2.16 26.83
C ALA A 88 -12.14 2.35 26.40
N ASP A 89 -11.20 1.70 27.10
CA ASP A 89 -9.77 1.83 26.86
C ASP A 89 -9.30 0.88 25.74
N LEU A 90 -9.91 -0.32 25.62
CA LEU A 90 -9.47 -1.33 24.65
C LEU A 90 -9.39 -0.77 23.24
N ALA A 91 -10.42 -0.07 22.78
CA ALA A 91 -10.43 0.38 21.39
C ALA A 91 -9.35 1.45 21.12
N ALA A 92 -8.98 2.25 22.12
CA ALA A 92 -7.85 3.17 22.03
C ALA A 92 -6.51 2.40 22.06
N ASP A 93 -6.41 1.33 22.84
CA ASP A 93 -5.23 0.47 22.88
C ASP A 93 -5.04 -0.29 21.55
N LEU A 94 -6.12 -0.80 20.95
CA LEU A 94 -6.11 -1.42 19.61
C LEU A 94 -5.71 -0.41 18.52
N GLU A 95 -6.20 0.82 18.60
CA GLU A 95 -5.79 1.90 17.69
C GLU A 95 -4.31 2.23 17.83
N LYS A 96 -3.83 2.34 19.08
CA LYS A 96 -2.40 2.54 19.37
C LYS A 96 -1.57 1.38 18.83
N PHE A 97 -2.02 0.15 18.97
CA PHE A 97 -1.33 -1.03 18.44
C PHE A 97 -1.16 -0.95 16.91
N ILE A 98 -2.20 -0.58 16.16
CA ILE A 98 -2.10 -0.35 14.71
C ILE A 98 -1.18 0.85 14.40
N ALA A 99 -1.26 1.91 15.20
CA ALA A 99 -0.40 3.09 15.05
C ALA A 99 1.09 2.72 15.21
N ASP A 100 1.42 1.85 16.16
CA ASP A 100 2.77 1.35 16.39
C ASP A 100 3.24 0.43 15.24
N ILE A 101 2.37 -0.44 14.71
CA ILE A 101 2.68 -1.28 13.52
C ILE A 101 3.05 -0.41 12.32
N LEU A 102 2.29 0.65 12.08
CA LEU A 102 2.44 1.53 10.91
C LEU A 102 3.31 2.76 11.17
N TRP A 103 3.90 2.86 12.36
CA TRP A 103 4.73 3.97 12.81
C TRP A 103 4.11 5.35 12.53
N VAL A 104 2.85 5.50 12.94
CA VAL A 104 2.09 6.76 12.85
C VAL A 104 1.67 7.24 14.23
N ASP A 105 1.30 8.51 14.35
CA ASP A 105 0.64 8.99 15.56
C ASP A 105 -0.77 8.36 15.65
N SER A 106 -1.21 8.01 16.86
CA SER A 106 -2.58 7.55 17.14
C SER A 106 -3.68 8.44 16.51
N LYS A 107 -3.46 9.76 16.39
CA LYS A 107 -4.38 10.72 15.75
C LYS A 107 -4.52 10.52 14.25
N ALA A 108 -3.59 9.79 13.62
CA ALA A 108 -3.68 9.40 12.22
C ALA A 108 -4.63 8.22 11.99
N ILE A 109 -5.09 7.57 13.07
CA ILE A 109 -6.04 6.47 13.03
C ILE A 109 -7.46 7.00 13.15
N LYS A 110 -8.34 6.56 12.25
CA LYS A 110 -9.77 6.85 12.30
C LYS A 110 -10.55 5.54 12.41
N ARG A 111 -11.16 5.31 13.58
CA ARG A 111 -12.04 4.16 13.81
C ARG A 111 -13.19 4.12 12.82
N ARG A 112 -13.43 2.94 12.25
CA ARG A 112 -14.64 2.61 11.49
C ARG A 112 -15.58 1.74 12.28
N GLY A 113 -15.05 0.77 13.00
CA GLY A 113 -15.86 -0.13 13.83
C GLY A 113 -15.00 -1.00 14.72
N ILE A 114 -15.62 -1.48 15.79
CA ILE A 114 -15.14 -2.58 16.62
C ILE A 114 -16.29 -3.54 16.77
N GLU A 115 -16.04 -4.82 16.57
CA GLU A 115 -17.07 -5.86 16.69
C GLU A 115 -16.48 -7.07 17.42
N ILE A 116 -17.37 -7.82 18.06
CA ILE A 116 -17.03 -8.93 18.93
C ILE A 116 -17.88 -10.10 18.47
N ASP A 117 -17.22 -11.09 17.88
CA ASP A 117 -17.84 -12.32 17.44
C ASP A 117 -17.68 -13.38 18.54
N VAL A 118 -18.75 -13.55 19.33
CA VAL A 118 -18.78 -14.50 20.45
C VAL A 118 -18.78 -15.95 19.96
N GLU A 119 -19.30 -16.22 18.76
CA GLU A 119 -19.34 -17.57 18.21
C GLU A 119 -17.96 -18.01 17.73
N LYS A 120 -17.18 -17.08 17.16
CA LYS A 120 -15.81 -17.35 16.69
C LYS A 120 -14.72 -17.03 17.71
N TRP A 121 -15.09 -16.44 18.85
CA TRP A 121 -14.17 -15.97 19.89
C TRP A 121 -13.17 -14.93 19.37
N GLU A 122 -13.67 -13.97 18.59
CA GLU A 122 -12.88 -12.97 17.88
C GLU A 122 -13.29 -11.55 18.28
N ILE A 123 -12.29 -10.66 18.36
CA ILE A 123 -12.48 -9.21 18.46
C ILE A 123 -11.74 -8.58 17.29
N TRP A 124 -12.44 -7.81 16.47
CA TRP A 124 -11.85 -7.09 15.34
C TRP A 124 -12.05 -5.58 15.44
N LEU A 125 -11.00 -4.83 15.12
CA LEU A 125 -11.02 -3.38 14.98
C LEU A 125 -10.74 -3.03 13.51
N ILE A 126 -11.60 -2.22 12.92
CA ILE A 126 -11.47 -1.70 11.57
C ILE A 126 -11.14 -0.21 11.65
N VAL A 127 -10.06 0.20 10.99
CA VAL A 127 -9.62 1.59 10.96
C VAL A 127 -9.19 2.03 9.55
N ASP A 128 -9.38 3.31 9.26
CA ASP A 128 -8.60 3.96 8.21
C ASP A 128 -7.38 4.64 8.84
N VAL A 129 -6.27 4.64 8.12
CA VAL A 129 -4.98 5.17 8.59
C VAL A 129 -4.46 6.20 7.60
N ASN A 130 -4.14 7.39 8.11
CA ASN A 130 -3.40 8.38 7.36
C ASN A 130 -1.89 8.11 7.48
N LEU A 131 -1.27 7.78 6.36
CA LEU A 131 0.13 7.39 6.27
C LEU A 131 1.07 8.58 5.99
N SER A 132 0.54 9.80 5.85
CA SER A 132 1.34 10.99 5.48
C SER A 132 2.48 11.31 6.45
N SER A 133 2.35 10.91 7.72
CA SER A 133 3.36 11.10 8.76
C SER A 133 4.11 9.81 9.12
N SER A 134 3.87 8.71 8.40
CA SER A 134 4.49 7.43 8.69
C SER A 134 5.98 7.49 8.33
N THR A 135 6.84 7.11 9.27
CA THR A 135 8.28 6.93 9.01
C THR A 135 8.58 5.56 8.42
N SER A 136 7.63 4.62 8.47
CA SER A 136 7.76 3.29 7.89
C SER A 136 7.42 3.25 6.40
N ILE A 137 7.09 4.40 5.82
CA ILE A 137 6.78 4.55 4.40
C ILE A 137 7.79 5.47 3.75
N SER A 138 8.41 5.00 2.68
CA SER A 138 9.30 5.80 1.85
C SER A 138 8.82 5.79 0.41
N LYS A 139 8.91 6.93 -0.28
CA LYS A 139 8.52 7.05 -1.68
C LYS A 139 9.66 7.59 -2.51
N LYS A 140 9.99 6.89 -3.60
CA LYS A 140 10.98 7.31 -4.58
C LYS A 140 10.39 7.18 -5.99
N GLY A 141 9.98 8.31 -6.56
CA GLY A 141 9.34 8.33 -7.87
C GLY A 141 8.02 7.56 -7.87
N ARG A 142 7.99 6.42 -8.57
CA ARG A 142 6.81 5.54 -8.67
C ARG A 142 6.83 4.37 -7.68
N GLU A 143 7.90 4.23 -6.91
CA GLU A 143 8.05 3.17 -5.93
C GLU A 143 7.75 3.69 -4.53
N ILE A 144 6.99 2.90 -3.79
CA ILE A 144 6.57 3.13 -2.41
C ILE A 144 7.04 1.90 -1.65
N GLN A 145 7.91 2.08 -0.67
CA GLN A 145 8.23 1.07 0.31
C GLN A 145 7.32 1.27 1.51
N VAL A 146 6.67 0.20 1.97
CA VAL A 146 5.86 0.19 3.19
C VAL A 146 6.38 -0.90 4.10
N CYS A 147 6.83 -0.53 5.30
CA CYS A 147 7.30 -1.46 6.30
C CYS A 147 6.32 -1.48 7.49
N LEU A 148 6.01 -2.69 7.94
CA LEU A 148 5.18 -2.96 9.10
C LEU A 148 6.10 -3.41 10.22
N ARG A 149 5.93 -2.87 11.42
CA ARG A 149 6.63 -3.29 12.63
C ARG A 149 5.81 -4.36 13.32
N ASP A 150 6.45 -5.35 13.94
CA ASP A 150 5.78 -6.26 14.88
C ASP A 150 6.07 -5.79 16.32
N PRO A 151 5.19 -4.97 16.92
CA PRO A 151 5.46 -4.39 18.24
C PRO A 151 5.43 -5.43 19.37
N LEU A 152 4.84 -6.61 19.14
CA LEU A 152 4.85 -7.71 20.10
C LEU A 152 6.23 -8.39 20.10
N TYR A 153 6.80 -8.60 18.91
CA TYR A 153 8.13 -9.21 18.75
C TYR A 153 9.22 -8.38 19.44
N GLU A 154 9.15 -7.05 19.33
CA GLU A 154 10.16 -6.16 19.89
C GLU A 154 9.98 -5.90 21.39
N GLY A 155 8.99 -6.54 22.02
CA GLY A 155 8.73 -6.39 23.45
C GLY A 155 8.38 -4.95 23.83
N LEU A 156 7.73 -4.20 22.92
CA LEU A 156 7.23 -2.86 23.27
C LEU A 156 6.26 -2.98 24.44
N TYR A 157 5.41 -4.00 24.47
CA TYR A 157 4.45 -4.18 25.54
C TYR A 157 5.03 -5.03 26.67
N GLU A 158 5.29 -4.40 27.82
CA GLU A 158 5.81 -5.09 29.01
C GLU A 158 4.85 -6.22 29.43
N GLY A 159 5.41 -7.39 29.74
CA GLY A 159 4.63 -8.58 30.10
C GLY A 159 3.99 -9.32 28.91
N VAL A 160 4.20 -8.88 27.67
CA VAL A 160 3.66 -9.54 26.47
C VAL A 160 4.80 -10.09 25.61
N VAL A 161 4.92 -11.42 25.54
CA VAL A 161 5.76 -12.11 24.56
C VAL A 161 4.83 -12.67 23.49
N GLY A 162 4.95 -12.17 22.27
CA GLY A 162 4.09 -12.57 21.15
C GLY A 162 4.63 -12.09 19.81
N TRP A 163 3.87 -12.38 18.76
CA TRP A 163 4.10 -11.92 17.40
C TRP A 163 2.74 -11.82 16.71
N ILE A 164 2.70 -11.17 15.56
CA ILE A 164 1.51 -11.21 14.70
C ILE A 164 1.51 -12.56 13.96
N ASP A 165 0.54 -13.43 14.23
CA ASP A 165 0.48 -14.77 13.64
C ASP A 165 0.22 -14.77 12.14
N GLN A 166 -0.53 -13.79 11.64
CA GLN A 166 -0.81 -13.66 10.21
C GLN A 166 -0.82 -12.20 9.78
N ILE A 167 -0.10 -11.89 8.70
CA ILE A 167 -0.09 -10.58 8.07
C ILE A 167 -0.51 -10.75 6.62
N ASN A 168 -1.70 -10.28 6.30
CA ASN A 168 -2.22 -10.21 4.94
C ASN A 168 -2.14 -8.76 4.48
N VAL A 169 -1.43 -8.50 3.38
CA VAL A 169 -1.39 -7.16 2.80
C VAL A 169 -1.86 -7.20 1.37
N SER A 170 -2.79 -6.32 1.03
CA SER A 170 -3.30 -6.11 -0.32
C SER A 170 -3.12 -4.67 -0.75
N VAL A 171 -3.10 -4.43 -2.06
CA VAL A 171 -2.96 -3.09 -2.64
C VAL A 171 -4.10 -2.77 -3.60
N ALA A 172 -4.46 -1.49 -3.71
CA ALA A 172 -5.49 -1.03 -4.64
C ALA A 172 -5.12 -1.29 -6.12
N GLU A 173 -6.11 -1.28 -7.03
CA GLU A 173 -5.94 -1.64 -8.44
C GLU A 173 -4.82 -0.87 -9.17
N GLY A 174 -4.56 0.38 -8.78
CA GLY A 174 -3.49 1.24 -9.34
C GLY A 174 -2.08 0.96 -8.82
N LEU A 175 -1.93 0.01 -7.91
CA LEU A 175 -0.68 -0.38 -7.26
C LEU A 175 -0.31 -1.82 -7.64
N LYS A 176 0.99 -2.13 -7.56
CA LYS A 176 1.53 -3.47 -7.79
C LYS A 176 2.63 -3.77 -6.79
N ILE A 177 2.54 -4.89 -6.08
CA ILE A 177 3.63 -5.39 -5.25
C ILE A 177 4.72 -5.95 -6.17
N ILE A 178 5.95 -5.45 -6.02
CA ILE A 178 7.13 -5.83 -6.82
C ILE A 178 8.22 -6.51 -6.00
N GLY A 179 8.12 -6.48 -4.66
CA GLY A 179 9.06 -7.16 -3.78
C GLY A 179 8.57 -7.15 -2.34
N THR A 180 9.08 -8.10 -1.56
CA THR A 180 8.72 -8.29 -0.15
C THR A 180 9.96 -8.69 0.66
N SER A 181 9.94 -8.42 1.95
CA SER A 181 10.95 -8.86 2.91
C SER A 181 10.31 -8.95 4.30
N PRO A 182 10.46 -10.03 5.07
CA PRO A 182 11.13 -11.28 4.73
C PRO A 182 10.39 -12.06 3.62
N SER A 183 11.13 -12.95 2.95
CA SER A 183 10.56 -13.88 1.96
C SER A 183 10.06 -15.18 2.61
N GLU A 184 10.57 -15.45 3.81
CA GLU A 184 10.18 -16.54 4.68
C GLU A 184 8.71 -16.40 5.10
N ASN A 185 8.06 -17.54 5.33
CA ASN A 185 6.68 -17.63 5.84
C ASN A 185 5.60 -17.04 4.91
N ILE A 186 5.95 -16.63 3.69
CA ILE A 186 4.98 -16.27 2.66
C ILE A 186 4.30 -17.55 2.16
N VAL A 187 2.98 -17.62 2.32
CA VAL A 187 2.16 -18.77 1.87
C VAL A 187 1.36 -18.45 0.60
N ASP A 188 1.08 -17.17 0.35
CA ASP A 188 0.45 -16.69 -0.88
C ASP A 188 1.08 -15.36 -1.30
N PHE A 189 1.33 -15.21 -2.61
CA PHE A 189 1.93 -14.03 -3.19
C PHE A 189 1.38 -13.80 -4.60
N SER A 190 0.90 -12.58 -4.83
CA SER A 190 0.45 -12.09 -6.11
C SER A 190 0.92 -10.66 -6.34
N GLU A 191 0.68 -10.13 -7.54
CA GLU A 191 0.96 -8.72 -7.84
C GLU A 191 0.13 -7.74 -6.98
N ASN A 192 -0.95 -8.20 -6.35
CA ASN A 192 -1.87 -7.34 -5.60
C ASN A 192 -1.97 -7.71 -4.11
N SER A 193 -1.39 -8.83 -3.69
CA SER A 193 -1.49 -9.34 -2.32
C SER A 193 -0.29 -10.17 -1.89
N VAL A 194 -0.02 -10.19 -0.59
CA VAL A 194 0.92 -11.11 0.06
C VAL A 194 0.33 -11.56 1.39
N LEU A 195 0.57 -12.83 1.73
CA LEU A 195 0.16 -13.42 2.99
C LEU A 195 1.36 -14.06 3.67
N TRP A 196 1.74 -13.52 4.83
CA TRP A 196 2.66 -14.16 5.76
C TRP A 196 1.89 -14.91 6.84
N VAL A 197 2.28 -16.16 7.11
CA VAL A 197 1.77 -16.98 8.23
C VAL A 197 2.94 -17.36 9.11
N ILE A 198 3.00 -16.79 10.31
CA ILE A 198 4.15 -16.85 11.22
C ILE A 198 3.83 -17.85 12.35
N PRO A 199 4.43 -19.06 12.32
CA PRO A 199 4.02 -20.14 13.22
C PRO A 199 4.64 -20.06 14.62
N SER A 200 5.71 -19.28 14.80
CA SER A 200 6.45 -19.20 16.06
C SER A 200 7.26 -17.92 16.18
N ALA A 201 7.68 -17.59 17.41
CA ALA A 201 8.52 -16.44 17.70
C ALA A 201 9.86 -16.48 16.94
N GLU A 202 10.48 -17.66 16.78
CA GLU A 202 11.76 -17.81 16.07
C GLU A 202 11.63 -17.56 14.56
N ARG A 203 10.40 -17.61 14.04
CA ARG A 203 10.06 -17.34 12.65
C ARG A 203 9.54 -15.92 12.43
N ALA A 204 9.22 -15.21 13.51
CA ALA A 204 8.79 -13.82 13.42
C ALA A 204 9.96 -12.92 13.03
N SER A 205 9.64 -11.85 12.31
CA SER A 205 10.57 -10.79 11.94
C SER A 205 10.18 -9.51 12.70
N PRO A 206 11.15 -8.67 13.11
CA PRO A 206 10.85 -7.36 13.68
C PRO A 206 10.12 -6.44 12.69
N SER A 207 10.26 -6.69 11.38
CA SER A 207 9.57 -5.92 10.36
C SER A 207 9.23 -6.72 9.11
N TYR A 208 8.13 -6.32 8.44
CA TYR A 208 7.63 -6.86 7.19
C TYR A 208 7.46 -5.73 6.18
N CYS A 209 8.32 -5.70 5.18
CA CYS A 209 8.40 -4.66 4.17
C CYS A 209 7.87 -5.12 2.82
N LEU A 210 7.25 -4.17 2.12
CA LEU A 210 6.67 -4.29 0.78
C LEU A 210 7.27 -3.20 -0.09
N ASN A 211 7.72 -3.58 -1.27
CA ASN A 211 8.02 -2.65 -2.34
C ASN A 211 6.83 -2.65 -3.30
N ILE A 212 6.20 -1.50 -3.44
CA ILE A 212 4.99 -1.29 -4.24
C ILE A 212 5.33 -0.30 -5.35
N ARG A 213 4.88 -0.57 -6.56
CA ARG A 213 5.02 0.32 -7.71
C ARG A 213 3.65 0.83 -8.13
N LEU A 214 3.54 2.15 -8.32
CA LEU A 214 2.40 2.76 -8.99
C LEU A 214 2.34 2.24 -10.43
N LYS A 215 1.24 1.56 -10.80
CA LYS A 215 0.99 1.21 -12.19
C LYS A 215 0.95 2.53 -12.97
N GLY A 216 1.76 2.63 -14.02
CA GLY A 216 1.70 3.78 -14.90
C GLY A 216 0.28 3.94 -15.45
N PHE A 217 -0.05 5.12 -15.96
CA PHE A 217 -1.27 5.30 -16.76
C PHE A 217 -1.24 4.31 -17.93
N ALA A 218 -1.88 3.15 -17.75
CA ALA A 218 -2.18 2.25 -18.83
C ALA A 218 -3.34 2.90 -19.57
N LEU A 219 -3.02 3.73 -20.57
CA LEU A 219 -4.03 4.24 -21.48
C LEU A 219 -4.76 3.02 -22.07
N PRO A 220 -6.07 2.87 -21.83
CA PRO A 220 -6.83 1.79 -22.44
C PRO A 220 -6.59 1.80 -23.94
N SER A 221 -6.47 0.63 -24.55
CA SER A 221 -6.18 0.51 -26.00
C SER A 221 -7.16 1.31 -26.85
N TRP A 222 -8.43 1.45 -26.42
CA TRP A 222 -9.43 2.28 -27.09
C TRP A 222 -9.10 3.78 -27.07
N VAL A 223 -8.49 4.31 -25.99
CA VAL A 223 -8.07 5.71 -25.90
C VAL A 223 -6.94 5.99 -26.90
N LEU A 224 -6.01 5.05 -27.08
CA LEU A 224 -4.96 5.16 -28.09
C LEU A 224 -5.54 5.18 -29.52
N VAL A 225 -6.58 4.38 -29.79
CA VAL A 225 -7.29 4.39 -31.08
C VAL A 225 -7.98 5.75 -31.31
N VAL A 226 -8.65 6.30 -30.30
CA VAL A 226 -9.30 7.62 -30.40
C VAL A 226 -8.28 8.73 -30.64
N ILE A 227 -7.17 8.74 -29.89
CA ILE A 227 -6.08 9.71 -30.08
C ILE A 227 -5.50 9.60 -31.50
N SER A 228 -5.26 8.38 -31.99
CA SER A 228 -4.78 8.14 -33.35
C SER A 228 -5.74 8.71 -34.41
N PHE A 229 -7.05 8.49 -34.25
CA PHE A 229 -8.07 8.99 -35.17
C PHE A 229 -8.12 10.53 -35.19
N ILE A 230 -8.05 11.18 -34.02
CA ILE A 230 -8.01 12.64 -33.91
C ILE A 230 -6.77 13.21 -34.61
N ILE A 231 -5.60 12.59 -34.44
CA ILE A 231 -4.36 13.00 -35.10
C ILE A 231 -4.50 12.88 -36.63
N LEU A 232 -5.10 11.80 -37.13
CA LEU A 232 -5.34 11.57 -38.55
C LEU A 232 -6.28 12.64 -39.15
N LEU A 233 -7.33 13.00 -38.41
CA LEU A 233 -8.32 13.99 -38.83
C LEU A 233 -7.71 15.41 -38.87
N LEU A 234 -6.87 15.75 -37.89
CA LEU A 234 -6.11 17.00 -37.87
C LEU A 234 -5.11 17.07 -39.04
N LEU A 235 -4.39 15.99 -39.32
CA LEU A 235 -3.49 15.91 -40.47
C LEU A 235 -4.24 16.13 -41.79
N TYR A 236 -5.39 15.47 -41.95
CA TYR A 236 -6.25 15.65 -43.12
C TYR A 236 -6.73 17.10 -43.28
N LEU A 237 -7.18 17.74 -42.19
CA LEU A 237 -7.61 19.15 -42.21
C LEU A 237 -6.47 20.12 -42.57
N ILE A 238 -5.25 19.85 -42.10
CA ILE A 238 -4.07 20.68 -42.43
C ILE A 238 -3.66 20.49 -43.90
N LEU A 239 -3.65 19.25 -44.40
CA LEU A 239 -3.33 18.94 -45.79
C LEU A 239 -4.38 19.49 -46.77
N SER A 240 -5.66 19.35 -46.45
CA SER A 240 -6.76 19.88 -47.27
C SER A 240 -6.78 21.41 -47.33
N LYS A 241 -6.45 22.11 -46.23
CA LYS A 241 -6.25 23.58 -46.25
C LYS A 241 -5.05 24.00 -47.10
N LYS A 242 -4.01 23.17 -47.19
CA LYS A 242 -2.81 23.45 -48.02
C LYS A 242 -3.06 23.22 -49.51
N LEU A 243 -3.95 22.28 -49.85
CA LEU A 243 -4.38 21.99 -51.22
C LEU A 243 -5.48 22.95 -51.74
N ARG A 244 -6.20 23.65 -50.84
CA ARG A 244 -7.18 24.70 -51.18
C ARG A 244 -6.58 26.12 -51.26
N LYS A 245 -5.32 26.27 -51.66
CA LYS A 245 -4.88 27.57 -52.24
C LYS A 245 -5.13 27.50 -53.75
N PRO A 246 -6.15 28.20 -54.29
CA PRO A 246 -6.28 28.33 -55.73
C PRO A 246 -5.03 29.06 -56.25
N SER A 247 -4.42 28.51 -57.30
CA SER A 247 -3.46 29.24 -58.13
C SER A 247 -4.21 30.32 -58.90
N GLU A 248 -4.57 31.42 -58.26
CA GLU A 248 -4.94 32.66 -58.95
C GLU A 248 -3.68 33.40 -59.41
N LYS A 249 -3.00 32.81 -60.37
CA LYS A 249 -2.17 33.49 -61.37
C LYS A 249 -2.37 32.69 -62.65
N TYR A 250 -2.44 33.35 -63.79
CA TYR A 250 -2.82 32.80 -65.11
C TYR A 250 -4.32 32.78 -65.42
N PHE A 251 -5.00 33.92 -65.37
CA PHE A 251 -5.98 34.26 -66.42
C PHE A 251 -6.15 35.77 -66.49
N LEU A 252 -5.59 36.37 -67.56
CA LEU A 252 -5.96 37.60 -68.27
C LEU A 252 -4.70 38.31 -68.81
N SER A 253 -4.19 37.78 -69.92
CA SER A 253 -3.55 38.57 -70.97
C SER A 253 -4.07 38.02 -72.30
N LEU A 254 -5.09 38.68 -72.84
CA LEU A 254 -5.41 38.81 -74.26
C LEU A 254 -6.66 39.69 -74.39
#